data_AF-A0A2Z4WCF9-F1
#
_entry.id   AF-A0A2Z4WCF9-F1
#
_cell.length_a   1.000
_cell.length_b   1.000
_cell.length_c   1.000
_cell.angle_alpha   90.00
_cell.angle_beta   90.00
_cell.angle_gamma   90.00
#
_symmetry.space_group_name_H-M   'P 1'
#
loop_
_entity.id
_entity.type
_entity.pdbx_description
1 polymer ?
#
loop_
_entity_poly.entity_id
_entity_poly.type
_entity_poly.pdbx_seq_one_letter_code
_entity_poly.pdbx_strand_id
1 'polypeptide(L)'
;MIKKALIKKNPINLLIAIIFLAFIFSNKNIFIKKIRSDNSLPEKIYNFMKYKENRIKIFNKAIALNNGSSCNTCVYFVSEVLRNNNIDIDTSTCNTHQLIDILEENNFKKEKDYKKLKPGNICFTTDEYLNTEGIPSHTYIFMGWEKENNYSYAYICDNQAKDYKNKIYHLRNIKNHEILNNKSKEPFSFFMYK
;
A
#
# COMPACT_ATOMS: atom_id res chain seq x y z
N MET A 1 -61.50 -4.46 -42.97
CA MET A 1 -60.10 -4.95 -43.07
C MET A 1 -59.14 -3.83 -42.70
N ILE A 2 -58.34 -3.97 -41.64
CA ILE A 2 -57.30 -2.98 -41.28
C ILE A 2 -55.97 -3.45 -41.86
N LYS A 3 -55.38 -2.69 -42.79
CA LYS A 3 -54.03 -2.97 -43.31
C LYS A 3 -53.00 -2.66 -42.22
N LYS A 4 -52.28 -3.67 -41.73
CA LYS A 4 -51.08 -3.45 -40.90
C LYS A 4 -50.00 -2.82 -41.78
N ALA A 5 -49.55 -1.61 -41.42
CA ALA A 5 -48.42 -0.97 -42.08
C ALA A 5 -47.12 -1.74 -41.76
N LEU A 6 -46.52 -2.35 -42.78
CA LEU A 6 -45.19 -2.95 -42.68
C LEU A 6 -44.16 -1.82 -42.59
N ILE A 7 -43.69 -1.53 -41.37
CA ILE A 7 -42.59 -0.59 -41.14
C ILE A 7 -41.34 -1.15 -41.81
N LYS A 8 -41.01 -0.60 -42.98
CA LYS A 8 -39.84 -1.00 -43.78
C LYS A 8 -38.59 -0.51 -43.03
N LYS A 9 -37.97 -1.38 -42.23
CA LYS A 9 -36.73 -1.08 -41.49
C LYS A 9 -35.66 -0.61 -42.48
N ASN A 10 -35.32 0.67 -42.45
CA ASN A 10 -34.25 1.23 -43.27
C ASN A 10 -32.91 0.64 -42.78
N PRO A 11 -32.15 -0.11 -43.61
CA PRO A 11 -30.90 -0.75 -43.17
C PRO A 11 -29.87 0.27 -42.69
N ILE A 12 -29.92 1.51 -43.18
CA ILE A 12 -29.05 2.61 -42.75
C ILE A 12 -29.27 2.92 -41.25
N ASN A 13 -30.53 2.95 -40.78
CA ASN A 13 -30.85 3.25 -39.39
C ASN A 13 -30.38 2.12 -38.44
N LEU A 14 -30.40 0.87 -38.91
CA LEU A 14 -29.87 -0.27 -38.17
C LEU A 14 -28.34 -0.18 -38.04
N LEU A 15 -27.65 0.18 -39.13
CA LEU A 15 -26.20 0.36 -39.14
C LEU A 15 -25.76 1.49 -38.19
N ILE A 16 -26.45 2.63 -38.22
CA ILE A 16 -26.20 3.76 -37.31
C ILE A 16 -26.37 3.33 -35.84
N ALA A 17 -27.43 2.59 -35.51
CA ALA A 17 -27.66 2.09 -34.15
C ALA A 17 -26.55 1.14 -33.67
N ILE A 18 -26.03 0.26 -34.55
CA ILE A 18 -24.92 -0.64 -34.25
C ILE A 18 -23.62 0.15 -33.99
N ILE A 19 -23.30 1.14 -34.83
CA ILE A 19 -22.12 2.00 -34.65
C ILE A 19 -22.22 2.78 -33.33
N PHE A 20 -23.40 3.31 -32.99
CA PHE A 20 -23.62 4.06 -31.75
C PHE A 20 -23.47 3.18 -30.50
N LEU A 21 -23.99 1.94 -30.53
CA LEU A 21 -23.80 0.96 -29.47
C LEU A 21 -22.33 0.53 -29.32
N ALA A 22 -21.62 0.30 -30.43
CA ALA A 22 -20.20 -0.01 -30.43
C ALA A 22 -19.35 1.15 -29.86
N PHE A 23 -19.72 2.40 -30.16
CA PHE A 23 -19.09 3.60 -29.61
C PHE A 23 -19.32 3.72 -28.10
N ILE A 24 -20.56 3.52 -27.61
CA ILE A 24 -20.87 3.50 -26.17
C ILE A 24 -20.06 2.41 -25.45
N PHE A 25 -20.02 1.19 -26.01
CA PHE A 25 -19.29 0.06 -25.42
C PHE A 25 -17.77 0.33 -25.36
N SER A 26 -17.21 0.88 -26.44
CA SER A 26 -15.79 1.25 -26.52
C SER A 26 -15.43 2.33 -25.50
N ASN A 27 -16.22 3.40 -25.39
CA ASN A 27 -16.00 4.46 -24.41
C ASN A 27 -16.12 3.94 -22.97
N LYS A 28 -17.07 3.05 -22.68
CA LYS A 28 -17.21 2.43 -21.34
C LYS A 28 -15.97 1.59 -20.99
N ASN A 29 -15.41 0.85 -21.94
CA ASN A 29 -14.17 0.09 -21.73
C ASN A 29 -12.95 0.99 -21.54
N ILE A 30 -12.83 2.09 -22.29
CA ILE A 30 -11.77 3.09 -22.12
C ILE A 30 -11.86 3.73 -20.72
N PHE A 31 -13.06 4.12 -20.29
CA PHE A 31 -13.30 4.71 -18.97
C PHE A 31 -12.95 3.76 -17.82
N ILE A 32 -13.38 2.48 -17.90
CA ILE A 32 -13.03 1.45 -16.92
C ILE A 32 -11.52 1.16 -16.92
N LYS A 33 -10.87 1.16 -18.09
CA LYS A 33 -9.42 0.98 -18.20
C LYS A 33 -8.66 2.16 -17.57
N LYS A 34 -9.14 3.39 -17.73
CA LYS A 34 -8.57 4.59 -17.08
C LYS A 34 -8.71 4.55 -15.56
N ILE A 35 -9.90 4.20 -15.05
CA ILE A 35 -10.11 4.01 -13.59
C ILE A 35 -9.16 2.95 -13.02
N ARG A 36 -8.87 1.88 -13.76
CA ARG A 36 -7.88 0.86 -13.34
C ARG A 36 -6.41 1.28 -13.51
N SER A 37 -6.13 2.39 -14.20
CA SER A 37 -4.78 2.84 -14.55
C SER A 37 -4.17 3.79 -13.51
N ASP A 38 -4.98 4.72 -12.98
CA ASP A 38 -4.48 5.95 -12.35
C ASP A 38 -4.40 5.91 -10.80
N ASN A 39 -4.63 4.76 -10.15
CA ASN A 39 -4.46 4.66 -8.69
C ASN A 39 -3.02 4.95 -8.28
N SER A 40 -2.85 5.87 -7.32
CA SER A 40 -1.54 6.23 -6.74
C SER A 40 -0.83 5.01 -6.12
N LEU A 41 0.50 5.05 -5.96
CA LEU A 41 1.22 3.93 -5.38
C LEU A 41 0.76 3.62 -3.93
N PRO A 42 0.58 4.61 -3.03
CA PRO A 42 -0.02 4.37 -1.71
C PRO A 42 -1.39 3.68 -1.80
N GLU A 43 -2.25 4.07 -2.74
CA GLU A 43 -3.55 3.42 -2.89
C GLU A 43 -3.42 1.95 -3.37
N LYS A 44 -2.49 1.67 -4.28
CA LYS A 44 -2.18 0.30 -4.73
C LYS A 44 -1.67 -0.55 -3.55
N ILE A 45 -0.69 -0.04 -2.79
CA ILE A 45 -0.17 -0.66 -1.56
C ILE A 45 -1.29 -0.92 -0.55
N TYR A 46 -2.11 0.10 -0.25
CA TYR A 46 -3.21 -0.02 0.71
C TYR A 46 -4.22 -1.08 0.28
N ASN A 47 -4.66 -1.06 -0.98
CA ASN A 47 -5.61 -2.03 -1.51
C ASN A 47 -5.03 -3.45 -1.52
N PHE A 48 -3.74 -3.61 -1.84
CA PHE A 48 -3.04 -4.89 -1.74
C PHE A 48 -2.99 -5.40 -0.29
N MET A 49 -2.64 -4.53 0.66
CA MET A 49 -2.47 -4.87 2.08
C MET A 49 -3.79 -5.03 2.86
N LYS A 50 -4.95 -4.67 2.30
CA LYS A 50 -6.28 -4.98 2.87
C LYS A 50 -6.55 -6.48 2.99
N TYR A 51 -6.06 -7.28 2.04
CA TYR A 51 -6.31 -8.73 2.00
C TYR A 51 -5.37 -9.49 2.94
N LYS A 52 -5.91 -10.42 3.73
CA LYS A 52 -5.15 -11.18 4.74
C LYS A 52 -4.16 -12.13 4.08
N GLU A 53 -4.54 -12.66 2.95
CA GLU A 53 -3.82 -13.63 2.12
C GLU A 53 -2.54 -12.99 1.58
N ASN A 54 -2.66 -11.75 1.06
CA ASN A 54 -1.52 -10.94 0.64
C ASN A 54 -0.57 -10.66 1.81
N ARG A 55 -1.08 -10.22 2.97
CA ARG A 55 -0.26 -9.98 4.17
C ARG A 55 0.54 -11.23 4.57
N ILE A 56 -0.09 -12.40 4.60
CA ILE A 56 0.56 -13.68 4.93
C ILE A 56 1.60 -14.06 3.86
N LYS A 57 1.28 -13.91 2.57
CA LYS A 57 2.23 -14.14 1.45
C LYS A 57 3.51 -13.32 1.63
N ILE A 58 3.37 -12.00 1.85
CA ILE A 58 4.50 -11.09 2.08
C ILE A 58 5.29 -11.49 3.32
N PHE A 59 4.62 -11.73 4.44
CA PHE A 59 5.27 -12.11 5.70
C PHE A 59 6.12 -13.38 5.57
N ASN A 60 5.56 -14.42 4.95
CA ASN A 60 6.28 -15.69 4.72
C ASN A 60 7.44 -15.52 3.74
N LYS A 61 7.28 -14.71 2.69
CA LYS A 61 8.36 -14.42 1.73
C LYS A 61 9.49 -13.60 2.36
N ALA A 62 9.18 -12.63 3.20
CA ALA A 62 10.17 -11.87 3.96
C ALA A 62 10.97 -12.74 4.95
N ILE A 63 10.31 -13.70 5.61
CA ILE A 63 10.97 -14.71 6.44
C ILE A 63 11.89 -15.61 5.59
N ALA A 64 11.43 -16.05 4.42
CA ALA A 64 12.23 -16.90 3.53
C ALA A 64 13.49 -16.19 3.00
N LEU A 65 13.40 -14.88 2.68
CA LEU A 65 14.56 -14.07 2.30
C LEU A 65 15.55 -13.88 3.45
N ASN A 66 15.08 -13.87 4.69
CA ASN A 66 15.90 -13.73 5.90
C ASN A 66 16.28 -15.09 6.53
N ASN A 67 16.65 -16.07 5.69
CA ASN A 67 17.12 -17.40 6.12
C ASN A 67 16.17 -18.14 7.09
N GLY A 68 14.86 -17.92 6.95
CA GLY A 68 13.84 -18.52 7.83
C GLY A 68 13.60 -17.79 9.15
N SER A 69 14.29 -16.69 9.44
CA SER A 69 14.13 -15.90 10.66
C SER A 69 13.09 -14.79 10.51
N SER A 70 12.21 -14.63 11.51
CA SER A 70 11.28 -13.49 11.60
C SER A 70 11.86 -12.26 12.32
N CYS A 71 13.07 -12.35 12.88
CA CYS A 71 13.71 -11.21 13.53
C CYS A 71 14.26 -10.25 12.47
N ASN A 72 14.07 -8.94 12.67
CA ASN A 72 14.63 -7.87 11.85
C ASN A 72 14.23 -7.92 10.36
N THR A 73 13.06 -8.50 10.05
CA THR A 73 12.51 -8.63 8.67
C THR A 73 11.66 -7.46 8.19
N CYS A 74 11.68 -6.30 8.87
CA CYS A 74 10.83 -5.15 8.52
C CYS A 74 11.09 -4.65 7.09
N VAL A 75 12.36 -4.57 6.71
CA VAL A 75 12.80 -4.10 5.38
C VAL A 75 12.49 -5.13 4.30
N TYR A 76 12.73 -6.42 4.54
CA TYR A 76 12.30 -7.50 3.62
C TYR A 76 10.78 -7.50 3.43
N PHE A 77 10.01 -7.25 4.49
CA PHE A 77 8.54 -7.16 4.42
C PHE A 77 8.09 -5.98 3.55
N VAL A 78 8.58 -4.76 3.85
CA VAL A 78 8.20 -3.55 3.09
C VAL A 78 8.69 -3.63 1.63
N SER A 79 9.90 -4.11 1.38
CA SER A 79 10.40 -4.28 0.00
C SER A 79 9.65 -5.37 -0.77
N GLU A 80 9.17 -6.44 -0.13
CA GLU A 80 8.25 -7.39 -0.76
C GLU A 80 6.88 -6.79 -1.08
N VAL A 81 6.31 -5.92 -0.22
CA VAL A 81 5.10 -5.14 -0.56
C VAL A 81 5.34 -4.30 -1.81
N LEU A 82 6.50 -3.65 -1.91
CA LEU A 82 6.87 -2.78 -3.02
C LEU A 82 7.10 -3.56 -4.33
N ARG A 83 7.81 -4.70 -4.28
CA ARG A 83 7.94 -5.66 -5.39
C ARG A 83 6.57 -6.11 -5.92
N ASN A 84 5.62 -6.42 -5.02
CA ASN A 84 4.24 -6.80 -5.41
C ASN A 84 3.39 -5.62 -5.92
N ASN A 85 3.91 -4.38 -5.89
CA ASN A 85 3.27 -3.18 -6.43
C ASN A 85 4.09 -2.53 -7.58
N ASN A 86 4.97 -3.30 -8.22
CA ASN A 86 5.79 -2.91 -9.38
C ASN A 86 6.84 -1.81 -9.10
N ILE A 87 7.38 -1.78 -7.87
CA ILE A 87 8.61 -1.05 -7.57
C ILE A 87 9.73 -2.08 -7.48
N ASP A 88 10.76 -1.92 -8.31
CA ASP A 88 11.90 -2.83 -8.33
C ASP A 88 12.84 -2.52 -7.17
N ILE A 89 13.15 -3.56 -6.38
CA ILE A 89 14.00 -3.50 -5.19
C ILE A 89 14.67 -4.87 -5.10
N ASP A 90 15.98 -4.90 -4.88
CA ASP A 90 16.72 -6.15 -4.78
C ASP A 90 16.24 -7.01 -3.59
N THR A 91 16.22 -8.32 -3.77
CA THR A 91 15.84 -9.27 -2.72
C THR A 91 16.79 -9.30 -1.52
N SER A 92 18.00 -8.75 -1.65
CA SER A 92 19.01 -8.61 -0.60
C SER A 92 18.89 -7.33 0.25
N THR A 93 18.01 -6.39 -0.11
CA THR A 93 17.78 -5.16 0.67
C THR A 93 17.26 -5.51 2.06
N CYS A 94 18.07 -5.24 3.09
CA CYS A 94 17.88 -5.81 4.42
C CYS A 94 17.89 -4.81 5.58
N ASN A 95 18.37 -3.57 5.36
CA ASN A 95 18.37 -2.50 6.37
C ASN A 95 17.64 -1.23 5.90
N THR A 96 17.23 -0.40 6.86
CA THR A 96 16.38 0.78 6.62
C THR A 96 17.09 1.86 5.82
N HIS A 97 18.39 2.06 6.01
CA HIS A 97 19.20 3.01 5.23
C HIS A 97 19.18 2.64 3.74
N GLN A 98 19.52 1.40 3.37
CA GLN A 98 19.43 0.92 1.98
C GLN A 98 18.03 1.12 1.38
N LEU A 99 16.97 0.85 2.15
CA LEU A 99 15.60 1.02 1.67
C LEU A 99 15.27 2.51 1.44
N ILE A 100 15.73 3.41 2.31
CA ILE A 100 15.53 4.87 2.15
C ILE A 100 16.22 5.34 0.87
N ASP A 101 17.48 4.97 0.67
CA ASP A 101 18.27 5.38 -0.51
C ASP A 101 17.58 4.92 -1.81
N ILE A 102 17.18 3.64 -1.88
CA ILE A 102 16.45 3.06 -3.02
C ILE A 102 15.11 3.78 -3.26
N LEU A 103 14.40 4.19 -2.20
CA LEU A 103 13.15 4.95 -2.32
C LEU A 103 13.39 6.37 -2.84
N GLU A 104 14.47 7.04 -2.41
CA GLU A 104 14.86 8.37 -2.90
C GLU A 104 15.26 8.33 -4.38
N GLU A 105 16.07 7.35 -4.79
CA GLU A 105 16.38 7.06 -6.21
C GLU A 105 15.10 6.78 -7.01
N ASN A 106 14.14 6.07 -6.42
CA ASN A 106 12.82 5.83 -7.00
C ASN A 106 11.88 7.04 -6.94
N ASN A 107 12.37 8.24 -6.64
CA ASN A 107 11.61 9.51 -6.60
C ASN A 107 10.47 9.54 -5.56
N PHE A 108 10.61 8.80 -4.46
CA PHE A 108 9.70 8.97 -3.31
C PHE A 108 10.03 10.27 -2.57
N LYS A 109 8.98 10.93 -2.07
CA LYS A 109 9.08 12.16 -1.27
C LYS A 109 9.04 11.82 0.21
N LYS A 110 9.96 12.43 0.98
CA LYS A 110 10.03 12.32 2.44
C LYS A 110 9.18 13.42 3.10
N GLU A 111 8.42 13.08 4.13
CA GLU A 111 7.59 14.01 4.90
C GLU A 111 7.63 13.67 6.39
N LYS A 112 7.76 14.69 7.25
CA LYS A 112 7.86 14.56 8.72
C LYS A 112 6.56 14.88 9.45
N ASP A 113 5.62 15.60 8.83
CA ASP A 113 4.31 15.85 9.44
C ASP A 113 3.39 14.62 9.33
N TYR A 114 3.36 13.80 10.38
CA TYR A 114 2.50 12.61 10.45
C TYR A 114 1.02 12.91 10.20
N LYS A 115 0.51 14.14 10.40
CA LYS A 115 -0.90 14.46 10.13
C LYS A 115 -1.25 14.33 8.64
N LYS A 116 -0.25 14.36 7.76
CA LYS A 116 -0.40 14.17 6.30
C LYS A 116 -0.38 12.69 5.89
N LEU A 117 -0.19 11.75 6.82
CA LEU A 117 -0.18 10.31 6.53
C LEU A 117 -1.48 9.86 5.85
N LYS A 118 -1.32 9.10 4.76
CA LYS A 118 -2.39 8.45 4.01
C LYS A 118 -2.17 6.94 3.97
N PRO A 119 -3.24 6.12 3.94
CA PRO A 119 -3.11 4.68 3.81
C PRO A 119 -2.20 4.27 2.65
N GLY A 120 -1.29 3.33 2.93
CA GLY A 120 -0.26 2.85 2.01
C GLY A 120 1.03 3.67 1.97
N ASN A 121 1.18 4.72 2.77
CA ASN A 121 2.49 5.35 2.98
C ASN A 121 3.45 4.41 3.74
N ILE A 122 4.74 4.52 3.41
CA ILE A 122 5.82 3.77 4.06
C ILE A 122 6.34 4.62 5.21
N CYS A 123 6.19 4.16 6.44
CA CYS A 123 6.66 4.87 7.61
C CYS A 123 8.00 4.33 8.10
N PHE A 124 8.75 5.21 8.76
CA PHE A 124 10.01 4.94 9.41
C PHE A 124 9.96 5.50 10.83
N THR A 125 10.50 4.75 11.79
CA THR A 125 10.60 5.19 13.19
C THR A 125 11.80 6.12 13.41
N THR A 126 11.99 6.61 14.63
CA THR A 126 13.30 7.04 15.10
C THR A 126 14.31 5.88 15.10
N ASP A 127 15.57 6.18 15.39
CA ASP A 127 16.52 5.15 15.82
C ASP A 127 16.18 4.60 17.22
N GLU A 128 16.98 3.64 17.69
CA GLU A 128 16.86 3.01 19.02
C GLU A 128 17.13 3.96 20.20
N TYR A 129 17.72 5.13 19.96
CA TYR A 129 17.97 6.19 20.93
C TYR A 129 16.92 7.32 20.88
N LEU A 130 15.83 7.11 20.13
CA LEU A 130 14.73 8.06 19.93
C LEU A 130 15.12 9.32 19.14
N ASN A 131 16.22 9.30 18.39
CA ASN A 131 16.64 10.39 17.52
C ASN A 131 15.90 10.33 16.16
N THR A 132 15.34 11.45 15.72
CA THR A 132 14.63 11.57 14.43
C THR A 132 15.56 11.62 13.23
N GLU A 133 16.82 12.03 13.43
CA GLU A 133 17.84 12.14 12.37
C GLU A 133 18.81 10.95 12.36
N GLY A 134 18.61 9.96 13.24
CA GLY A 134 19.35 8.69 13.22
C GLY A 134 18.83 7.70 12.16
N ILE A 135 19.47 6.54 12.04
CA ILE A 135 19.02 5.46 11.15
C ILE A 135 17.76 4.82 11.76
N PRO A 136 16.59 4.83 11.08
CA PRO A 136 15.35 4.28 11.63
C PRO A 136 15.49 2.81 12.07
N SER A 137 15.08 2.47 13.29
CA SER A 137 15.12 1.10 13.80
C SER A 137 14.13 0.17 13.07
N HIS A 138 13.04 0.73 12.54
CA HIS A 138 11.91 -0.03 12.02
C HIS A 138 11.19 0.69 10.87
N THR A 139 10.52 -0.10 10.01
CA THR A 139 9.71 0.39 8.91
C THR A 139 8.42 -0.43 8.76
N TYR A 140 7.32 0.24 8.38
CA TYR A 140 5.99 -0.36 8.31
C TYR A 140 5.08 0.36 7.30
N ILE A 141 4.00 -0.29 6.88
CA ILE A 141 2.97 0.32 6.04
C ILE A 141 1.87 0.91 6.92
N PHE A 142 1.59 2.20 6.79
CA PHE A 142 0.47 2.85 7.47
C PHE A 142 -0.87 2.47 6.80
N MET A 143 -1.88 2.07 7.57
CA MET A 143 -3.17 1.61 7.03
C MET A 143 -4.35 2.53 7.39
N GLY A 144 -4.20 3.39 8.39
CA GLY A 144 -5.22 4.37 8.81
C GLY A 144 -5.15 4.67 10.31
N TRP A 145 -5.57 5.87 10.71
CA TRP A 145 -5.70 6.24 12.13
C TRP A 145 -6.78 5.42 12.84
N GLU A 146 -6.60 5.14 14.13
CA GLU A 146 -7.61 4.45 14.94
C GLU A 146 -8.89 5.28 15.08
N LYS A 147 -8.72 6.58 15.31
CA LYS A 147 -9.77 7.56 15.55
C LYS A 147 -9.45 8.82 14.77
N GLU A 148 -10.45 9.40 14.13
CA GLU A 148 -10.30 10.65 13.41
C GLU A 148 -9.78 11.77 14.33
N ASN A 149 -8.87 12.59 13.82
CA ASN A 149 -8.19 13.67 14.56
C ASN A 149 -7.38 13.25 15.81
N ASN A 150 -7.26 11.95 16.12
CA ASN A 150 -6.35 11.44 17.15
C ASN A 150 -5.16 10.71 16.51
N TYR A 151 -4.06 11.43 16.40
CA TYR A 151 -2.83 10.99 15.76
C TYR A 151 -1.90 10.15 16.67
N SER A 152 -2.43 9.57 17.75
CA SER A 152 -1.63 8.77 18.68
C SER A 152 -1.50 7.31 18.23
N TYR A 153 -2.59 6.69 17.78
CA TYR A 153 -2.62 5.28 17.39
C TYR A 153 -3.10 5.09 15.95
N ALA A 154 -2.46 4.18 15.23
CA ALA A 154 -2.86 3.80 13.88
C ALA A 154 -2.83 2.28 13.68
N TYR A 155 -3.64 1.83 12.73
CA TYR A 155 -3.49 0.51 12.15
C TYR A 155 -2.32 0.51 11.18
N ILE A 156 -1.47 -0.52 11.28
CA ILE A 156 -0.29 -0.70 10.44
C ILE A 156 -0.19 -2.15 9.91
N CYS A 157 0.67 -2.37 8.92
CA CYS A 157 1.16 -3.70 8.55
C CYS A 157 2.69 -3.76 8.63
N ASP A 158 3.24 -4.72 9.38
CA ASP A 158 4.68 -4.98 9.47
C ASP A 158 5.02 -6.45 9.83
N ASN A 159 6.30 -6.72 10.09
CA ASN A 159 6.82 -8.03 10.47
C ASN A 159 6.79 -8.32 11.99
N GLN A 160 6.41 -7.37 12.86
CA GLN A 160 6.42 -7.51 14.32
C GLN A 160 5.21 -8.30 14.85
N ALA A 161 4.46 -9.00 13.97
CA ALA A 161 3.25 -9.75 14.27
C ALA A 161 3.30 -10.60 15.56
N LYS A 162 4.44 -11.22 15.87
CA LYS A 162 4.67 -12.01 17.09
C LYS A 162 4.46 -11.23 18.39
N ASP A 163 4.75 -9.92 18.39
CA ASP A 163 4.54 -9.04 19.54
C ASP A 163 3.05 -8.62 19.66
N TYR A 164 2.28 -8.72 18.57
CA TYR A 164 0.89 -8.29 18.45
C TYR A 164 -0.08 -9.47 18.27
N LYS A 165 0.08 -10.53 19.09
CA LYS A 165 -0.79 -11.72 19.10
C LYS A 165 -0.89 -12.41 17.71
N ASN A 166 0.26 -12.52 17.02
CA ASN A 166 0.41 -13.07 15.67
C ASN A 166 -0.38 -12.31 14.58
N LYS A 167 -0.61 -11.01 14.76
CA LYS A 167 -1.31 -10.16 13.77
C LYS A 167 -0.35 -9.26 12.99
N ILE A 168 -0.21 -9.54 11.70
CA ILE A 168 0.51 -8.67 10.74
C ILE A 168 -0.16 -7.29 10.64
N TYR A 169 -1.51 -7.27 10.64
CA TYR A 169 -2.31 -6.05 10.72
C TYR A 169 -2.73 -5.81 12.16
N HIS A 170 -2.21 -4.76 12.79
CA HIS A 170 -2.46 -4.45 14.20
C HIS A 170 -2.42 -2.95 14.49
N LEU A 171 -2.82 -2.59 15.71
CA LEU A 171 -2.80 -1.24 16.24
C LEU A 171 -1.42 -0.96 16.88
N ARG A 172 -0.81 0.18 16.56
CA ARG A 172 0.48 0.64 17.12
C ARG A 172 0.39 2.12 17.52
N ASN A 173 1.06 2.50 18.61
CA ASN A 173 1.29 3.91 18.92
C ASN A 173 2.33 4.50 17.96
N ILE A 174 1.94 5.56 17.29
CA ILE A 174 2.74 6.25 16.28
C ILE A 174 3.48 7.44 16.90
N LYS A 175 2.88 8.07 17.91
CA LYS A 175 3.35 9.34 18.47
C LYS A 175 4.38 9.19 19.58
N ASN A 176 4.17 8.21 20.46
CA ASN A 176 4.98 8.04 21.67
C ASN A 176 5.75 6.72 21.62
N HIS A 177 6.91 6.70 22.29
CA HIS A 177 7.62 5.46 22.61
C HIS A 177 6.76 4.57 23.53
N GLU A 178 6.80 3.27 23.29
CA GLU A 178 6.13 2.27 24.14
C GLU A 178 7.04 1.06 24.41
N ILE A 179 6.75 0.33 25.49
CA ILE A 179 7.34 -0.98 25.77
C ILE A 179 6.21 -2.02 25.69
N LEU A 180 6.32 -2.95 24.74
CA LEU A 180 5.36 -4.04 24.54
C LEU A 180 6.09 -5.38 24.62
N ASN A 181 5.67 -6.27 25.53
CA ASN A 181 6.28 -7.58 25.78
C ASN A 181 7.81 -7.50 25.97
N ASN A 182 8.27 -6.56 26.81
CA ASN A 182 9.68 -6.26 27.09
C ASN A 182 10.50 -5.82 25.87
N LYS A 183 9.85 -5.29 24.82
CA LYS A 183 10.53 -4.72 23.65
C LYS A 183 10.12 -3.27 23.46
N SER A 184 11.13 -2.46 23.17
CA SER A 184 10.94 -1.09 22.71
C SER A 184 10.10 -1.05 21.42
N LYS A 185 9.27 -0.01 21.31
CA LYS A 185 8.50 0.37 20.13
C LYS A 185 8.76 1.84 19.90
N GLU A 186 9.69 2.10 19.00
CA GLU A 186 10.12 3.45 18.64
C GLU A 186 8.95 4.21 17.99
N PRO A 187 8.79 5.51 18.29
CA PRO A 187 7.79 6.35 17.65
C PRO A 187 8.16 6.63 16.18
N PHE A 188 7.21 7.17 15.43
CA PHE A 188 7.40 7.65 14.07
C PHE A 188 8.44 8.78 14.00
N SER A 189 9.25 8.80 12.93
CA SER A 189 10.11 9.93 12.54
C SER A 189 9.64 10.58 11.24
N PHE A 190 9.44 9.79 10.18
CA PHE A 190 9.00 10.28 8.86
C PHE A 190 8.27 9.20 8.06
N PHE A 191 7.64 9.61 6.95
CA PHE A 191 7.15 8.68 5.93
C PHE A 191 7.65 9.05 4.53
N MET A 192 7.55 8.08 3.62
CA MET A 192 7.86 8.21 2.21
C MET A 192 6.66 7.78 1.35
N TYR A 193 6.45 8.49 0.24
CA TYR A 193 5.34 8.26 -0.69
C TYR A 193 5.68 8.67 -2.13
N LYS A 194 4.92 8.16 -3.11
CA LYS A 194 5.07 8.42 -4.55
C LYS A 194 3.70 8.61 -5.20
#